data_AF-A0A2E2B6F9-F1
#
_entry.id   AF-A0A2E2B6F9-F1
#
_cell.length_a   1.000
_cell.length_b   1.000
_cell.length_c   1.000
_cell.angle_alpha   90.00
_cell.angle_beta   90.00
_cell.angle_gamma   90.00
#
_symmetry.space_group_name_H-M   'P 1'
#
loop_
_entity.id
_entity.type
_entity.pdbx_description
1 polymer ?
#
loop_
_entity_poly.entity_id
_entity_poly.type
_entity_poly.pdbx_seq_one_letter_code
_entity_poly.pdbx_strand_id
1 'polypeptide(L)'
;MTVTPKKKTKTLTNRGKALRERRLRELEMRKAGMTYAQIAQAVGVSIKTVFLDIRSIVSPNADAYDLEMAVDLQRIEMALLPLAKGVRDGDHKAIDRWKQLIDTKHKLLNSNLNEIKAKQSTDLLVKVISEVELEKI
;
A
#
# COMPACT_ATOMS: atom_id res chain seq x y z
N MET A 1 28.08 -15.53 -30.48
CA MET A 1 26.91 -15.55 -29.58
C MET A 1 27.42 -15.46 -28.15
N THR A 2 27.23 -14.33 -27.47
CA THR A 2 27.69 -14.12 -26.09
C THR A 2 26.64 -14.66 -25.11
N VAL A 3 26.96 -15.78 -24.45
CA VAL A 3 26.10 -16.38 -23.42
C VAL A 3 26.24 -15.57 -22.14
N THR A 4 25.19 -14.80 -21.80
CA THR A 4 25.13 -14.05 -20.54
C THR A 4 25.00 -15.02 -19.37
N PRO A 5 25.80 -14.90 -18.29
CA PRO A 5 25.74 -15.83 -17.18
C PRO A 5 24.40 -15.70 -16.41
N LYS A 6 23.71 -16.84 -16.26
CA LYS A 6 22.45 -16.98 -15.52
C LYS A 6 22.67 -16.55 -14.06
N LYS A 7 22.04 -15.44 -13.64
CA LYS A 7 22.05 -14.98 -12.22
C LYS A 7 21.55 -16.12 -11.32
N LYS A 8 22.40 -16.61 -10.41
CA LYS A 8 22.04 -17.63 -9.41
C LYS A 8 20.93 -17.08 -8.51
N THR A 9 19.76 -17.70 -8.50
CA THR A 9 18.67 -17.41 -7.58
C THR A 9 19.11 -17.78 -6.16
N LYS A 10 19.37 -16.77 -5.33
CA LYS A 10 19.76 -16.96 -3.93
C LYS A 10 18.55 -17.47 -3.14
N THR A 11 18.55 -18.75 -2.80
CA THR A 11 17.50 -19.38 -1.99
C THR A 11 17.45 -18.73 -0.61
N LEU A 12 16.26 -18.29 -0.16
CA LEU A 12 16.09 -17.72 1.18
C LEU A 12 16.42 -18.75 2.26
N THR A 13 17.11 -18.29 3.31
CA THR A 13 17.34 -19.05 4.54
C THR A 13 16.01 -19.36 5.25
N ASN A 14 15.98 -20.41 6.08
CA ASN A 14 14.78 -20.79 6.84
C ASN A 14 14.21 -19.63 7.68
N ARG A 15 15.10 -18.83 8.29
CA ARG A 15 14.72 -17.62 9.04
C ARG A 15 14.06 -16.56 8.14
N GLY A 16 14.55 -16.39 6.92
CA GLY A 16 13.97 -15.46 5.96
C GLY A 16 12.59 -15.91 5.46
N LYS A 17 12.37 -17.23 5.29
CA LYS A 17 11.05 -17.78 4.95
C LYS A 17 10.03 -17.55 6.07
N ALA A 18 10.38 -17.89 7.31
CA ALA A 18 9.50 -17.68 8.47
C ALA A 18 9.12 -16.20 8.65
N LEU A 19 10.07 -15.29 8.47
CA LEU A 19 9.79 -13.86 8.52
C LEU A 19 8.81 -13.46 7.41
N ARG A 20 9.03 -13.92 6.17
CA ARG A 20 8.14 -13.60 5.04
C ARG A 20 6.71 -14.11 5.30
N GLU A 21 6.56 -15.33 5.80
CA GLU A 21 5.26 -15.92 6.12
C GLU A 21 4.53 -15.11 7.20
N ARG A 22 5.23 -14.70 8.26
CA ARG A 22 4.67 -13.82 9.29
C ARG A 22 4.14 -12.53 8.68
N ARG A 23 4.95 -11.83 7.89
CA ARG A 23 4.58 -10.54 7.29
C ARG A 23 3.34 -10.68 6.38
N LEU A 24 3.27 -11.77 5.61
CA LEU A 24 2.11 -12.04 4.76
C LEU A 24 0.84 -12.25 5.60
N ARG A 25 0.94 -13.02 6.69
CA ARG A 25 -0.17 -13.24 7.62
C ARG A 25 -0.63 -11.94 8.28
N GLU A 26 0.30 -11.10 8.73
CA GLU A 26 -0.02 -9.78 9.30
C GLU A 26 -0.77 -8.89 8.30
N LEU A 27 -0.33 -8.88 7.03
CA LEU A 27 -1.01 -8.15 5.96
C LEU A 27 -2.42 -8.70 5.70
N GLU A 28 -2.59 -10.01 5.67
CA GLU A 28 -3.91 -10.64 5.51
C GLU A 28 -4.87 -10.27 6.65
N MET A 29 -4.39 -10.30 7.90
CA MET A 29 -5.17 -9.86 9.05
C MET A 29 -5.54 -8.37 8.96
N ARG A 30 -4.61 -7.52 8.50
CA ARG A 30 -4.90 -6.10 8.27
C ARG A 30 -5.97 -5.94 7.19
N LYS A 31 -5.87 -6.64 6.06
CA LYS A 31 -6.89 -6.64 5.00
C LYS A 31 -8.26 -7.08 5.52
N ALA A 32 -8.30 -8.06 6.43
CA ALA A 32 -9.53 -8.50 7.08
C ALA A 32 -10.16 -7.48 8.05
N GLY A 33 -9.50 -6.35 8.32
CA GLY A 33 -10.03 -5.26 9.13
C GLY A 33 -9.46 -5.16 10.55
N MET A 34 -8.58 -6.08 10.96
CA MET A 34 -7.98 -6.04 12.30
C MET A 34 -7.08 -4.82 12.50
N THR A 35 -7.09 -4.24 13.69
CA THR A 35 -6.21 -3.12 14.05
C THR A 35 -4.77 -3.60 14.29
N TYR A 36 -3.77 -2.71 14.18
CA TYR A 36 -2.38 -3.07 14.47
C TYR A 36 -2.20 -3.64 15.88
N ALA A 37 -2.96 -3.17 16.86
CA ALA A 37 -2.92 -3.69 18.23
C ALA A 37 -3.44 -5.14 18.30
N GLN A 38 -4.56 -5.43 17.62
CA GLN A 38 -5.10 -6.79 17.55
C GLN A 38 -4.15 -7.75 16.83
N ILE A 39 -3.53 -7.32 15.73
CA ILE A 39 -2.56 -8.12 14.98
C ILE A 39 -1.32 -8.39 15.84
N ALA A 40 -0.80 -7.36 16.52
CA ALA A 40 0.34 -7.46 17.42
C ALA A 40 0.10 -8.50 18.53
N GLN A 41 -1.09 -8.47 19.13
CA GLN A 41 -1.51 -9.47 20.13
C GLN A 41 -1.63 -10.87 19.53
N ALA A 42 -2.22 -11.02 18.35
CA ALA A 42 -2.42 -12.32 17.69
C ALA A 42 -1.11 -12.97 17.25
N VAL A 43 -0.12 -12.18 16.83
CA VAL A 43 1.16 -12.66 16.29
C VAL A 43 2.26 -12.70 17.37
N GLY A 44 2.08 -12.01 18.49
CA GLY A 44 3.05 -11.98 19.60
C GLY A 44 4.25 -11.06 19.33
N VAL A 45 4.02 -9.93 18.65
CA VAL A 45 5.06 -8.93 18.33
C VAL A 45 4.60 -7.52 18.72
N SER A 46 5.52 -6.54 18.69
CA SER A 46 5.14 -5.16 19.00
C SER A 46 4.32 -4.53 17.86
N ILE A 47 3.45 -3.57 18.19
CA ILE A 47 2.68 -2.77 17.22
C ILE A 47 3.60 -2.14 16.16
N LYS A 48 4.75 -1.61 16.59
CA LYS A 48 5.76 -1.03 15.70
C LYS A 48 6.32 -2.06 14.71
N THR A 49 6.53 -3.29 15.17
CA THR A 49 6.99 -4.39 14.31
C THR A 49 5.96 -4.70 13.23
N VAL A 50 4.68 -4.83 13.59
CA VAL A 50 3.60 -5.08 12.63
C VAL A 50 3.53 -3.96 11.58
N PHE A 51 3.60 -2.70 12.01
CA PHE A 51 3.60 -1.57 11.10
C PHE A 51 4.77 -1.64 10.09
N LEU A 52 5.98 -1.90 10.57
CA LEU A 52 7.17 -2.01 9.70
C LEU A 52 7.10 -3.21 8.75
N ASP A 53 6.55 -4.32 9.22
CA ASP A 53 6.41 -5.54 8.45
C ASP A 53 5.38 -5.37 7.32
N ILE A 54 4.22 -4.79 7.62
CA ILE A 54 3.20 -4.44 6.61
C ILE A 54 3.75 -3.40 5.63
N ARG A 55 4.39 -2.34 6.12
CA ARG A 55 5.06 -1.33 5.28
C ARG A 55 6.06 -1.96 4.33
N SER A 56 6.85 -2.93 4.81
CA SER A 56 7.87 -3.59 3.97
C SER A 56 7.29 -4.39 2.80
N ILE A 57 6.03 -4.82 2.89
CA ILE A 57 5.35 -5.52 1.78
C ILE A 57 4.62 -4.55 0.88
N VAL A 58 3.83 -3.64 1.46
CA VAL A 58 2.87 -2.83 0.71
C VAL A 58 3.56 -1.67 0.00
N SER A 59 4.37 -0.89 0.72
CA SER A 59 5.12 0.23 0.18
C SER A 59 6.26 0.59 1.14
N PRO A 60 7.51 0.17 0.86
CA PRO A 60 8.63 0.38 1.77
C PRO A 60 8.88 1.85 2.12
N ASN A 61 8.60 2.76 1.18
CA ASN A 61 8.87 4.18 1.33
C ASN A 61 7.64 5.00 1.77
N ALA A 62 6.46 4.39 1.88
CA ALA A 62 5.23 5.06 2.29
C ALA A 62 5.33 5.59 3.73
N ASP A 63 4.75 6.77 3.96
CA ASP A 63 4.42 7.20 5.31
C ASP A 63 3.22 6.40 5.86
N ALA A 64 2.78 6.71 7.08
CA ALA A 64 1.69 5.98 7.71
C ALA A 64 0.35 6.16 6.99
N TYR A 65 0.12 7.35 6.41
CA TYR A 65 -1.12 7.66 5.69
C TYR A 65 -1.16 6.93 4.35
N ASP A 66 -0.07 6.99 3.59
CA ASP A 66 0.10 6.28 2.33
C ASP A 66 -0.06 4.75 2.51
N LEU A 67 0.43 4.22 3.63
CA LEU A 67 0.31 2.81 3.95
C LEU A 67 -1.15 2.40 4.19
N GLU A 68 -1.89 3.18 4.99
CA GLU A 68 -3.30 2.92 5.27
C GLU A 68 -4.14 2.99 4.01
N MET A 69 -3.93 4.03 3.19
CA MET A 69 -4.60 4.16 1.90
C MET A 69 -4.29 2.96 0.98
N ALA A 70 -3.05 2.48 0.92
CA ALA A 70 -2.69 1.33 0.11
C ALA A 70 -3.36 0.04 0.61
N VAL A 71 -3.51 -0.14 1.92
CA VAL A 71 -4.28 -1.24 2.51
C VAL A 71 -5.77 -1.12 2.15
N ASP A 72 -6.34 0.07 2.23
CA ASP A 72 -7.75 0.31 1.90
C ASP A 72 -8.05 0.05 0.42
N LEU A 73 -7.13 0.43 -0.47
CA LEU A 73 -7.23 0.08 -1.89
C LEU A 73 -7.27 -1.45 -2.08
N GLN A 74 -6.43 -2.20 -1.37
CA GLN A 74 -6.45 -3.67 -1.42
C GLN A 74 -7.76 -4.25 -0.87
N ARG A 75 -8.34 -3.66 0.19
CA ARG A 75 -9.64 -4.07 0.73
C ARG A 75 -10.76 -3.86 -0.29
N ILE A 76 -10.76 -2.72 -0.98
CA ILE A 76 -11.74 -2.42 -2.02
C ILE A 76 -11.62 -3.44 -3.16
N GLU A 77 -10.40 -3.75 -3.60
CA GLU A 77 -10.18 -4.76 -4.66
C GLU A 77 -10.68 -6.15 -4.26
N MET A 78 -10.44 -6.55 -3.01
CA MET A 78 -10.99 -7.80 -2.47
C MET A 78 -12.52 -7.79 -2.41
N ALA A 79 -13.13 -6.66 -2.07
CA ALA A 79 -14.59 -6.51 -2.01
C ALA A 79 -15.25 -6.48 -3.40
N LEU A 80 -14.54 -6.02 -4.43
CA LEU A 80 -15.03 -6.02 -5.82
C LEU A 80 -15.14 -7.45 -6.36
N LEU A 81 -14.17 -8.34 -6.10
CA LEU A 81 -14.14 -9.69 -6.66
C LEU A 81 -15.47 -10.50 -6.50
N PRO A 82 -16.07 -10.63 -5.30
CA PRO A 82 -17.32 -11.38 -5.15
C PRO A 82 -18.52 -10.72 -5.85
N LEU A 83 -18.49 -9.40 -6.05
CA LEU A 83 -19.56 -8.66 -6.74
C LEU A 83 -19.53 -8.86 -8.25
N ALA A 84 -18.38 -9.26 -8.82
CA ALA A 84 -18.18 -9.35 -10.28
C ALA A 84 -19.19 -10.27 -10.98
N LYS A 85 -19.60 -11.35 -10.31
CA LYS A 85 -20.62 -12.25 -10.84
C LYS A 85 -21.98 -11.55 -10.90
N GLY A 86 -22.45 -10.97 -9.80
CA GLY A 86 -23.74 -10.27 -9.76
C GLY A 86 -23.83 -9.12 -10.76
N VAL A 87 -22.73 -8.39 -10.97
CA VAL A 87 -22.66 -7.33 -12.00
C VAL A 87 -22.86 -7.90 -13.41
N ARG A 88 -22.22 -9.02 -13.74
CA ARG A 88 -22.39 -9.69 -15.04
C ARG A 88 -23.80 -10.24 -15.24
N ASP A 89 -24.41 -10.73 -14.16
CA ASP A 89 -25.75 -11.30 -14.16
C ASP A 89 -26.85 -10.22 -14.15
N GLY A 90 -26.49 -8.94 -14.07
CA GLY A 90 -27.43 -7.81 -14.07
C GLY A 90 -28.10 -7.55 -12.73
N ASP A 91 -27.57 -8.08 -11.62
CA ASP A 91 -28.08 -7.77 -10.28
C ASP A 91 -27.83 -6.28 -9.95
N HIS A 92 -28.92 -5.51 -9.95
CA HIS A 92 -28.89 -4.07 -9.65
C HIS A 92 -28.21 -3.75 -8.32
N LYS A 93 -28.40 -4.58 -7.28
CA LYS A 93 -27.76 -4.34 -5.98
C LYS A 93 -26.24 -4.51 -6.08
N ALA A 94 -25.78 -5.52 -6.82
CA ALA A 94 -24.35 -5.73 -7.05
C ALA A 94 -23.74 -4.58 -7.88
N ILE A 95 -24.45 -4.11 -8.91
CA ILE A 95 -24.04 -2.98 -9.76
C ILE A 95 -23.90 -1.70 -8.93
N ASP A 96 -24.89 -1.37 -8.09
CA ASP A 96 -24.85 -0.18 -7.25
C ASP A 96 -23.68 -0.22 -6.27
N ARG A 97 -23.47 -1.36 -5.61
CA ARG A 97 -22.34 -1.54 -4.68
C ARG A 97 -20.99 -1.50 -5.38
N TRP A 98 -20.89 -2.10 -6.57
CA TRP A 98 -19.69 -2.05 -7.39
C TRP A 98 -19.34 -0.60 -7.77
N LYS A 99 -20.33 0.18 -8.22
CA LYS A 99 -20.16 1.59 -8.56
C LYS A 99 -19.67 2.40 -7.36
N GLN A 100 -20.29 2.23 -6.19
CA GLN A 100 -19.87 2.91 -4.95
C GLN A 100 -18.40 2.61 -4.58
N LEU A 101 -17.97 1.35 -4.73
CA LEU A 101 -16.59 0.95 -4.46
C LEU A 101 -15.61 1.53 -5.48
N ILE A 102 -15.96 1.56 -6.77
CA ILE A 102 -15.16 2.21 -7.81
C ILE A 102 -15.04 3.72 -7.54
N ASP A 103 -16.13 4.40 -7.22
CA ASP A 103 -16.12 5.83 -6.91
C ASP A 103 -15.22 6.13 -5.70
N THR A 104 -15.30 5.28 -4.67
CA THR A 104 -14.44 5.39 -3.48
C THR A 104 -12.97 5.18 -3.84
N LYS A 105 -12.66 4.15 -4.65
CA LYS A 105 -11.30 3.90 -5.16
C LYS A 105 -10.76 5.10 -5.93
N HIS A 106 -11.56 5.68 -6.82
CA HIS A 106 -11.16 6.88 -7.57
C HIS A 106 -10.91 8.07 -6.67
N LYS A 107 -11.75 8.30 -5.65
CA LYS A 107 -11.54 9.37 -4.67
C LYS A 107 -10.21 9.20 -3.94
N LEU A 108 -9.91 8.00 -3.44
CA LEU A 108 -8.64 7.73 -2.76
C LEU A 108 -7.43 7.99 -3.67
N LEU A 109 -7.48 7.51 -4.92
CA LEU A 109 -6.39 7.73 -5.87
C LEU A 109 -6.22 9.20 -6.26
N ASN A 110 -7.32 9.93 -6.44
CA ASN A 110 -7.27 11.34 -6.82
C ASN A 110 -6.86 12.25 -5.67
N SER A 111 -7.26 11.95 -4.43
CA SER A 111 -6.76 12.65 -3.24
C SER A 111 -5.23 12.53 -3.14
N ASN A 112 -4.69 11.33 -3.38
CA ASN A 112 -3.26 11.11 -3.39
C ASN A 112 -2.54 11.91 -4.48
N LEU A 113 -3.05 11.90 -5.72
CA LEU A 113 -2.45 12.66 -6.81
C LEU A 113 -2.40 14.17 -6.53
N ASN A 114 -3.41 14.71 -5.85
CA ASN A 114 -3.45 16.12 -5.47
C ASN A 114 -2.44 16.43 -4.36
N GLU A 115 -2.30 15.56 -3.36
CA GLU A 115 -1.29 15.72 -2.30
C GLU A 115 0.15 15.62 -2.84
N ILE A 116 0.42 14.68 -3.76
CA ILE A 116 1.73 14.54 -4.40
C ILE A 116 2.08 15.81 -5.18
N LYS A 117 1.13 16.34 -5.97
CA LYS A 117 1.32 17.60 -6.70
C LYS A 117 1.58 18.76 -5.76
N ALA A 118 0.83 18.86 -4.65
CA ALA A 118 1.04 19.90 -3.65
C ALA A 118 2.44 19.81 -3.01
N LYS A 119 2.88 18.61 -2.60
CA LYS A 119 4.23 18.37 -2.04
C LYS A 119 5.34 18.75 -3.03
N GLN A 120 5.19 18.40 -4.31
CA GLN A 120 6.15 18.76 -5.36
C GLN A 120 6.20 20.29 -5.61
N SER A 121 5.05 20.97 -5.61
CA SER A 121 4.99 22.43 -5.74
C SER A 121 5.65 23.13 -4.56
N THR A 122 5.47 22.64 -3.32
CA THR A 122 6.16 23.19 -2.15
C THR A 122 7.66 22.95 -2.17
N ASP A 123 8.13 21.76 -2.55
CA ASP A 123 9.56 21.46 -2.64
C ASP A 123 10.26 22.33 -3.70
N LEU A 124 9.58 22.58 -4.83
CA LEU A 124 10.08 23.49 -5.86
C LEU A 124 10.19 24.93 -5.35
N LEU A 125 9.21 25.42 -4.60
CA LEU A 125 9.24 26.76 -4.02
C LEU A 125 10.34 26.92 -2.96
N VAL A 126 10.51 25.93 -2.07
CA VAL A 126 11.58 25.94 -1.07
C VAL A 126 12.95 25.95 -1.74
N LYS A 127 13.13 25.16 -2.81
CA LYS A 127 14.38 25.12 -3.56
C LYS A 127 14.69 26.47 -4.23
N VAL A 128 13.69 27.09 -4.88
CA VAL A 128 13.84 28.41 -5.50
C VAL A 128 14.18 29.48 -4.46
N ILE A 129 13.54 29.48 -3.29
CA ILE A 129 13.86 30.43 -2.21
C ILE A 129 15.30 30.23 -1.72
N SER A 130 15.72 28.97 -1.51
CA SER A 130 17.09 28.68 -1.07
C SER A 130 18.16 29.06 -2.10
N GLU A 131 17.87 28.95 -3.39
CA GLU A 131 18.78 29.38 -4.46
C GLU A 131 18.87 30.92 -4.54
N VAL A 132 17.75 31.63 -4.36
CA VAL A 132 17.70 33.11 -4.36
C VAL A 132 18.37 33.72 -3.12
N GLU A 133 18.34 33.05 -1.97
CA GLU A 133 19.04 33.52 -0.75
C GLU A 133 20.56 33.33 -0.84
N LEU A 134 21.04 32.34 -1.60
CA LEU A 134 22.47 32.10 -1.82
C LEU A 134 23.09 33.08 -2.84
N GLU A 135 22.32 33.64 -3.76
CA GLU A 135 22.80 34.66 -4.71
C GLU A 135 22.88 36.08 -4.11
N LYS A 136 22.40 36.29 -2.89
CA LYS A 136 22.40 37.60 -2.20
C LYS A 136 23.57 37.82 -1.22
N ILE A 137 24.57 36.92 -1.21
CA ILE A 137 25.79 37.01 -0.40
C ILE A 137 26.99 37.19 -1.33
#